data_AF-A0A9X6VHY5-F1
#
_entry.id   AF-A0A9X6VHY5-F1
#
_cell.length_a   1.000
_cell.length_b   1.000
_cell.length_c   1.000
_cell.angle_alpha   90.00
_cell.angle_beta   90.00
_cell.angle_gamma   90.00
#
_symmetry.space_group_name_H-M   'P 1'
#
loop_
_entity.id
_entity.type
_entity.pdbx_description
1 polymer ?
#
loop_
_entity_poly.entity_id
_entity_poly.type
_entity_poly.pdbx_seq_one_letter_code
_entity_poly.pdbx_strand_id
1 'polypeptide(L)'
;MIMQDNVLEQLIKRLSVLSPEKEREIVAVDLNDIYESSKSFEKLLENIINSQQSKEDLIDTLIEVEIELDHINWHYKSLKKKLKILMED
;
A
#
# COMPACT_ATOMS: atom_id res chain seq x y z
N MET A 1 -1.48 22.76 34.81
CA MET A 1 -1.53 22.89 33.33
C MET A 1 -2.21 21.67 32.69
N ILE A 2 -3.25 21.08 33.31
CA ILE A 2 -3.74 19.72 32.97
C ILE A 2 -4.94 19.74 32.00
N MET A 3 -5.54 20.91 31.76
CA MET A 3 -6.82 21.03 31.05
C MET A 3 -6.68 21.10 29.51
N GLN A 4 -5.54 21.57 29.00
CA GLN A 4 -5.30 21.68 27.54
C GLN A 4 -4.92 20.33 26.92
N ASP A 5 -4.17 19.49 27.64
CA ASP A 5 -3.75 18.17 27.16
C ASP A 5 -4.95 17.24 26.90
N ASN A 6 -5.97 17.28 27.78
CA ASN A 6 -7.20 16.50 27.62
C ASN A 6 -8.06 16.98 26.42
N VAL A 7 -8.09 18.28 26.14
CA VAL A 7 -8.82 18.81 24.97
C VAL A 7 -8.09 18.42 23.69
N LEU A 8 -6.76 18.48 23.67
CA LEU A 8 -5.95 18.08 22.52
C LEU A 8 -6.08 16.58 22.23
N GLU A 9 -6.02 15.72 23.25
CA GLU A 9 -6.25 14.28 23.09
C GLU A 9 -7.65 13.97 22.58
N GLN A 10 -8.69 14.64 23.10
CA GLN A 10 -10.05 14.48 22.60
C GLN A 10 -10.21 14.99 21.17
N LEU A 11 -9.53 16.08 20.80
CA LEU A 11 -9.53 16.60 19.44
C LEU A 11 -8.82 15.64 18.50
N ILE A 12 -7.64 15.15 18.88
CA ILE A 12 -6.89 14.12 18.15
C ILE A 12 -7.78 12.91 17.97
N LYS A 13 -8.43 12.39 19.03
CA LYS A 13 -9.31 11.22 18.94
C LYS A 13 -10.52 11.43 18.04
N ARG A 14 -11.11 12.63 18.02
CA ARG A 14 -12.21 12.98 17.11
C ARG A 14 -11.77 13.19 15.66
N LEU A 15 -10.53 13.62 15.44
CA LEU A 15 -9.95 13.87 14.12
C LEU A 15 -9.18 12.66 13.56
N SER A 16 -8.74 11.74 14.43
CA SER A 16 -7.92 10.58 14.09
C SER A 16 -8.75 9.37 13.72
N VAL A 17 -9.99 9.28 14.22
CA VAL A 17 -10.92 8.23 13.82
C VAL A 17 -11.45 8.61 12.44
N LEU A 18 -10.91 7.97 11.41
CA LEU A 18 -11.50 8.01 10.09
C LEU A 18 -12.93 7.49 10.21
N SER A 19 -13.87 8.10 9.48
CA SER A 19 -15.20 7.50 9.40
C SER A 19 -15.06 6.06 8.83
N PRO A 20 -15.94 5.12 9.22
CA PRO A 20 -15.91 3.77 8.66
C PRO A 20 -15.95 3.74 7.13
N GLU A 21 -16.60 4.73 6.53
CA GLU A 21 -16.62 4.94 5.08
C GLU A 21 -15.23 5.25 4.52
N LYS A 22 -14.50 6.16 5.16
CA LYS A 22 -13.13 6.51 4.77
C LYS A 22 -12.13 5.38 5.03
N GLU A 23 -12.36 4.55 6.05
CA GLU A 23 -11.56 3.33 6.25
C GLU A 23 -11.79 2.31 5.13
N ARG A 24 -13.05 2.11 4.73
CA ARG A 24 -13.41 1.25 3.59
C ARG A 24 -12.85 1.76 2.27
N GLU A 25 -12.91 3.07 2.03
CA GLU A 25 -12.30 3.70 0.84
C GLU A 25 -10.81 3.37 0.76
N ILE A 26 -10.06 3.54 1.85
CA ILE A 26 -8.62 3.28 1.80
C ILE A 26 -8.34 1.78 1.63
N VAL A 27 -9.13 0.89 2.24
CA VAL A 27 -9.01 -0.55 1.99
C VAL A 27 -9.25 -0.89 0.51
N ALA A 28 -10.24 -0.27 -0.11
CA ALA A 28 -10.52 -0.45 -1.54
C ALA A 28 -9.39 0.09 -2.42
N VAL A 29 -8.81 1.24 -2.06
CA VAL A 29 -7.63 1.80 -2.73
C VAL A 29 -6.44 0.85 -2.61
N ASP A 30 -6.08 0.42 -1.39
CA ASP A 30 -4.96 -0.50 -1.17
C ASP A 30 -5.13 -1.81 -1.96
N LEU A 31 -6.35 -2.36 -2.03
CA LEU A 31 -6.64 -3.56 -2.82
C LEU A 31 -6.48 -3.33 -4.32
N ASN A 32 -6.96 -2.19 -4.83
CA ASN A 32 -6.85 -1.84 -6.24
C ASN A 32 -5.39 -1.63 -6.65
N ASP A 33 -4.62 -0.91 -5.83
CA ASP A 33 -3.21 -0.64 -6.10
C ASP A 33 -2.38 -1.92 -6.08
N ILE A 34 -2.62 -2.83 -5.12
CA ILE A 34 -2.00 -4.17 -5.13
C ILE A 34 -2.30 -4.91 -6.43
N TYR A 35 -3.56 -4.89 -6.88
CA TYR A 35 -3.97 -5.59 -8.09
C TYR A 35 -3.32 -5.02 -9.36
N GLU A 36 -3.32 -3.71 -9.53
CA GLU A 36 -2.72 -3.05 -10.70
C GLU A 36 -1.19 -3.20 -10.71
N SER A 37 -0.50 -3.01 -9.59
CA SER A 37 0.94 -3.29 -9.51
C SER A 37 1.27 -4.76 -9.73
N SER A 38 0.42 -5.70 -9.29
CA SER A 38 0.62 -7.12 -9.59
C SER A 38 0.58 -7.41 -11.09
N LYS A 39 -0.29 -6.74 -11.85
CA LYS A 39 -0.31 -6.84 -13.33
C LYS A 39 0.94 -6.25 -13.96
N SER A 40 1.41 -5.10 -13.45
CA SER A 40 2.64 -4.47 -13.95
C SER A 40 3.83 -5.40 -13.71
N PHE A 41 3.94 -5.97 -12.52
CA PHE A 41 4.95 -6.97 -12.17
C PHE A 41 4.89 -8.21 -13.07
N GLU A 42 3.69 -8.75 -13.35
CA GLU A 42 3.52 -9.88 -14.27
C GLU A 42 4.07 -9.56 -15.66
N LYS A 43 3.78 -8.38 -16.21
CA LYS A 43 4.33 -7.95 -17.51
C LYS A 43 5.84 -7.80 -17.50
N LEU A 44 6.43 -7.31 -16.41
CA LEU A 44 7.88 -7.22 -16.26
C LEU A 44 8.52 -8.62 -16.29
N LEU A 45 7.91 -9.60 -15.62
CA LEU A 45 8.37 -11.00 -15.68
C LEU A 45 8.23 -11.59 -17.08
N GLU A 46 7.11 -11.36 -17.76
CA GLU A 46 6.93 -11.81 -19.15
C GLU A 46 7.98 -11.20 -20.08
N ASN A 47 8.34 -9.93 -19.89
CA ASN A 47 9.39 -9.28 -20.66
C ASN A 47 10.75 -9.94 -20.41
N ILE A 48 11.10 -10.23 -19.16
CA ILE A 48 12.36 -10.92 -18.82
C ILE A 48 12.42 -12.31 -19.47
N ILE A 49 11.32 -13.06 -19.46
CA ILE A 49 11.27 -14.43 -19.98
C ILE A 49 11.31 -14.46 -21.51
N ASN A 50 10.57 -13.55 -22.16
CA ASN A 50 10.29 -13.65 -23.59
C ASN A 50 11.19 -12.78 -24.48
N SER A 51 11.97 -11.86 -23.90
CA SER A 51 12.82 -10.96 -24.68
C SER A 51 14.31 -11.31 -24.56
N GLN A 52 15.02 -11.15 -25.67
CA GLN A 52 16.47 -11.30 -25.70
C GLN A 52 17.10 -9.98 -25.26
N GLN A 53 17.14 -9.76 -23.95
CA GLN A 53 17.63 -8.51 -23.35
C GLN A 53 19.16 -8.43 -23.39
N SER A 54 19.68 -7.22 -23.57
CA SER A 54 21.07 -6.97 -23.20
C SER A 54 21.21 -7.06 -21.67
N LYS A 55 22.45 -7.17 -21.18
CA LYS A 55 22.70 -7.19 -19.73
C LYS A 55 22.24 -5.89 -19.06
N GLU A 56 22.36 -4.75 -19.75
CA GLU A 56 21.95 -3.44 -19.22
C GLU A 56 20.42 -3.36 -19.15
N ASP A 57 19.71 -3.74 -20.21
CA ASP A 57 18.24 -3.75 -20.22
C ASP A 57 17.65 -4.68 -19.15
N LEU A 58 18.31 -5.83 -18.89
CA LEU A 58 17.91 -6.74 -17.82
C LEU A 58 18.09 -6.11 -16.44
N ILE A 59 19.16 -5.35 -16.21
CA ILE A 59 19.39 -4.66 -14.93
C ILE A 59 18.29 -3.61 -14.70
N ASP A 60 17.97 -2.82 -15.73
CA ASP A 60 16.91 -1.81 -15.63
C ASP A 60 15.54 -2.47 -15.34
N THR A 61 15.22 -3.56 -16.04
CA THR A 61 13.98 -4.31 -15.80
C THR A 61 13.93 -4.88 -14.37
N LEU A 62 15.05 -5.36 -13.83
CA LEU A 62 15.12 -5.86 -12.46
C LEU A 62 14.94 -4.75 -11.41
N ILE A 63 15.41 -3.54 -11.68
CA ILE A 63 15.17 -2.37 -10.82
C ILE A 63 13.68 -2.02 -10.83
N GLU A 64 13.01 -2.05 -11.99
CA GLU A 64 11.56 -1.83 -12.08
C GLU A 64 10.77 -2.89 -11.30
N VAL A 65 11.20 -4.16 -11.37
CA VAL A 65 10.63 -5.25 -10.57
C VAL A 65 10.74 -4.97 -9.07
N GLU A 66 11.91 -4.53 -8.60
CA GLU A 66 12.12 -4.20 -7.18
C GLU A 66 11.15 -3.09 -6.74
N ILE A 67 11.00 -2.04 -7.55
CA ILE A 67 10.10 -0.92 -7.27
C ILE A 67 8.64 -1.38 -7.15
N GLU A 68 8.15 -2.19 -8.09
CA GLU A 68 6.77 -2.70 -8.06
C GLU A 68 6.53 -3.60 -6.85
N LEU A 69 7.50 -4.46 -6.51
CA LEU A 69 7.38 -5.34 -5.33
C LEU A 69 7.34 -4.54 -4.03
N ASP A 70 8.14 -3.47 -3.92
CA ASP A 70 8.10 -2.57 -2.77
C ASP A 70 6.78 -1.81 -2.66
N HIS A 71 6.22 -1.39 -3.79
CA HIS A 71 4.90 -0.74 -3.85
C HIS A 71 3.79 -1.68 -3.37
N ILE A 72 3.74 -2.92 -3.88
CA ILE A 72 2.79 -3.95 -3.44
C ILE A 72 2.94 -4.23 -1.94
N ASN A 73 4.17 -4.38 -1.46
CA ASN A 73 4.45 -4.65 -0.05
C ASN A 73 3.99 -3.50 0.86
N TRP A 74 4.13 -2.25 0.43
CA TRP A 74 3.65 -1.09 1.17
C TRP A 74 2.13 -1.10 1.33
N HIS A 75 1.39 -1.25 0.23
CA HIS A 75 -0.07 -1.31 0.26
C HIS A 75 -0.57 -2.53 1.04
N TYR A 76 0.09 -3.68 0.91
CA TYR A 76 -0.27 -4.88 1.67
C TYR A 76 -0.11 -4.67 3.19
N LYS A 77 0.96 -4.00 3.63
CA LYS A 77 1.14 -3.64 5.05
C LYS A 77 0.07 -2.67 5.54
N SER A 78 -0.29 -1.67 4.72
CA SER A 78 -1.38 -0.74 5.01
C SER A 78 -2.72 -1.48 5.16
N LEU A 79 -3.06 -2.31 4.18
CA LEU A 79 -4.28 -3.13 4.16
C LEU A 79 -4.36 -4.04 5.39
N LYS A 80 -3.29 -4.76 5.70
CA LYS A 80 -3.22 -5.66 6.87
C LYS A 80 -3.45 -4.92 8.19
N LYS A 81 -2.92 -3.70 8.32
CA LYS A 81 -3.14 -2.87 9.51
C LYS A 81 -4.60 -2.46 9.66
N LYS A 82 -5.25 -2.09 8.55
CA LYS A 82 -6.66 -1.65 8.52
C LYS A 82 -7.62 -2.80 8.77
N LEU A 83 -7.38 -3.96 8.15
CA LEU A 83 -8.22 -5.15 8.36
C LEU A 83 -8.21 -5.61 9.82
N LYS A 84 -7.07 -5.51 10.52
CA LYS A 84 -7.03 -5.80 11.97
C LYS A 84 -7.98 -4.91 12.77
N ILE A 85 -8.03 -3.62 12.47
CA ILE A 85 -8.95 -2.67 13.14
C ILE A 85 -10.40 -3.04 12.85
N LEU A 86 -10.72 -3.36 11.59
CA LEU A 86 -12.09 -3.71 11.17
C LEU A 86 -12.57 -5.10 11.66
N MET A 87 -11.65 -5.98 12.06
CA MET A 87 -11.95 -7.35 12.52
C MET A 87 -11.91 -7.50 14.05
N GLU A 88 -11.58 -6.44 14.78
CA GLU A 88 -11.56 -6.42 16.26
C GLU A 88 -12.95 -6.07 16.87
N ASP A 89 -14.02 -6.08 16.07
CA ASP A 89 -15.43 -6.01 16.49
C ASP A 89 -16.01 -7.38 16.86
#